data_AF-A0A353RF63-F1
#
_entry.id   AF-A0A353RF63-F1
#
_cell.length_a   1.000
_cell.length_b   1.000
_cell.length_c   1.000
_cell.angle_alpha   90.00
_cell.angle_beta   90.00
_cell.angle_gamma   90.00
#
_symmetry.space_group_name_H-M   'P 1'
#
loop_
_entity.id
_entity.type
_entity.pdbx_description
1 polymer ?
#
loop_
_entity_poly.entity_id
_entity_poly.type
_entity_poly.pdbx_seq_one_letter_code
_entity_poly.pdbx_strand_id
1 'polypeptide(L)'
;IILLLSLVSLFIISNTIRVTMFSRRLEINIMKSVGATDWFVRVPFIVEGMIIGLISGAVSSGILHLLYGSLTRTITSIVHFSPIAMSALSGRLTAAFLLAGCLFGALGGIISIGRYLKKEGGEIVDW
;
A
#
# COMPACT_ATOMS: atom_id res chain seq x y z
N ILE A 1 0.78 -12.55 14.50
CA ILE A 1 1.04 -11.09 14.61
C ILE A 1 0.99 -10.42 13.24
N ILE A 2 1.80 -10.83 12.26
CA ILE A 2 1.85 -10.22 10.91
C ILE A 2 0.48 -10.16 10.22
N LEU A 3 -0.27 -11.27 10.20
CA LEU A 3 -1.62 -11.31 9.63
C LEU A 3 -2.59 -10.32 10.31
N LEU A 4 -2.48 -10.15 11.62
CA LEU A 4 -3.36 -9.27 12.39
C LEU A 4 -3.05 -7.80 12.08
N LEU A 5 -1.76 -7.43 12.08
CA LEU A 5 -1.31 -6.09 11.69
C LEU A 5 -1.67 -5.75 10.24
N SER A 6 -1.54 -6.72 9.35
CA SER A 6 -1.98 -6.60 7.96
C SER A 6 -3.48 -6.30 7.86
N LEU A 7 -4.30 -6.98 8.66
CA LEU A 7 -5.76 -6.78 8.66
C LEU A 7 -6.13 -5.40 9.21
N VAL A 8 -5.48 -4.96 10.29
CA VAL A 8 -5.67 -3.61 10.85
C VAL A 8 -5.25 -2.54 9.84
N SER A 9 -4.13 -2.72 9.15
CA SER A 9 -3.68 -1.80 8.09
C SER A 9 -4.71 -1.69 6.95
N LEU A 10 -5.23 -2.82 6.46
CA LEU A 10 -6.28 -2.84 5.44
C LEU A 10 -7.57 -2.12 5.92
N PHE A 11 -7.90 -2.25 7.20
CA PHE A 11 -9.04 -1.54 7.78
C PHE A 11 -8.84 -0.02 7.80
N ILE A 12 -7.65 0.44 8.20
CA ILE A 12 -7.30 1.87 8.17
C ILE A 12 -7.38 2.42 6.75
N ILE A 13 -6.76 1.74 5.78
CA ILE A 13 -6.78 2.12 4.36
C ILE A 13 -8.23 2.24 3.87
N SER A 14 -9.08 1.28 4.24
CA SER A 14 -10.51 1.31 3.88
C SER A 14 -11.26 2.49 4.46
N ASN A 15 -10.98 2.83 5.72
CA ASN A 15 -11.59 3.99 6.34
C ASN A 15 -11.13 5.29 5.68
N THR A 16 -9.84 5.41 5.38
CA THR A 16 -9.28 6.59 4.70
C THR A 16 -9.89 6.78 3.32
N ILE A 17 -9.96 5.72 2.51
CA ILE A 17 -10.55 5.80 1.16
C ILE A 17 -12.02 6.22 1.24
N ARG A 18 -12.79 5.74 2.22
CA ARG A 18 -14.18 6.17 2.43
C ARG A 18 -14.28 7.68 2.68
N VAL A 19 -13.42 8.21 3.56
CA VAL A 19 -13.40 9.65 3.86
C VAL A 19 -13.02 10.46 2.62
N THR A 20 -12.01 10.02 1.87
CA THR A 20 -11.58 10.69 0.63
C THR A 20 -12.67 10.66 -0.45
N MET A 21 -13.33 9.51 -0.65
CA MET A 21 -14.46 9.36 -1.58
C MET A 21 -15.60 10.31 -1.23
N PHE A 22 -15.95 10.42 0.06
CA PHE A 22 -17.00 11.33 0.52
C PHE A 22 -16.65 12.80 0.23
N SER A 23 -15.37 13.18 0.42
CA SER A 23 -14.90 14.52 0.08
C SER A 23 -14.95 14.82 -1.42
N ARG A 24 -14.68 13.80 -2.26
CA ARG A 24 -14.66 13.92 -3.74
C ARG A 24 -15.97 13.51 -4.42
N ARG A 25 -17.07 13.33 -3.67
CA ARG A 25 -18.36 12.83 -4.20
C ARG A 25 -18.92 13.66 -5.37
N LEU A 26 -18.71 14.98 -5.35
CA LEU A 26 -19.18 15.86 -6.43
C LEU A 26 -18.43 15.59 -7.75
N GLU A 27 -17.10 15.46 -7.71
CA GLU A 27 -16.31 15.10 -8.88
C GLU A 27 -16.74 13.74 -9.44
N ILE A 28 -16.99 12.77 -8.55
CA ILE A 28 -17.42 11.42 -8.93
C ILE A 28 -18.80 11.46 -9.60
N ASN A 29 -19.74 12.25 -9.07
CA ASN A 29 -21.05 12.43 -9.68
C ASN A 29 -20.94 13.06 -11.06
N ILE A 30 -20.09 14.08 -11.24
CA ILE A 30 -19.84 14.68 -12.56
C ILE A 30 -19.28 13.63 -13.53
N MET A 31 -18.30 12.82 -13.09
CA MET A 31 -17.74 11.74 -13.91
C MET A 31 -18.82 10.72 -14.32
N LYS A 32 -19.72 10.34 -13.41
CA LYS A 32 -20.82 9.42 -13.73
C LYS A 32 -21.87 10.03 -14.66
N SER A 33 -22.18 11.32 -14.53
CA SER A 33 -23.14 12.02 -15.38
C SER A 33 -22.71 12.11 -16.85
N VAL A 34 -21.40 12.03 -17.13
CA VAL A 34 -20.87 11.96 -18.51
C VAL A 34 -20.68 10.52 -19.01
N GLY A 35 -21.20 9.53 -18.28
CA GLY A 35 -21.18 8.11 -18.68
C GLY A 35 -19.91 7.34 -18.28
N ALA A 36 -19.11 7.85 -17.33
CA ALA A 36 -17.93 7.11 -16.89
C ALA A 36 -18.30 5.80 -16.19
N THR A 37 -17.59 4.73 -16.54
CA THR A 37 -17.77 3.40 -15.92
C THR A 37 -17.27 3.41 -14.49
N ASP A 38 -17.83 2.53 -13.64
CA ASP A 38 -17.38 2.39 -12.25
C ASP A 38 -15.87 2.13 -12.15
N TRP A 39 -15.27 1.46 -13.15
CA TRP A 39 -13.82 1.23 -13.21
C TRP A 39 -13.01 2.54 -13.28
N PHE A 40 -13.50 3.53 -14.01
CA PHE A 40 -12.84 4.83 -14.16
C PHE A 40 -12.73 5.56 -12.81
N VAL A 41 -13.74 5.40 -11.95
CA VAL A 41 -13.74 5.95 -10.59
C VAL A 41 -12.76 5.20 -9.67
N ARG A 42 -12.44 3.92 -9.95
CA ARG A 42 -11.55 3.09 -9.12
C ARG A 42 -10.07 3.34 -9.36
N VAL A 43 -9.70 3.59 -10.61
CA VAL A 43 -8.30 3.77 -11.02
C VAL A 43 -7.51 4.76 -10.15
N PRO A 44 -7.99 6.00 -9.86
CA PRO A 44 -7.19 6.95 -9.07
C PRO A 44 -6.81 6.43 -7.69
N PHE A 45 -7.71 5.69 -7.02
CA PHE A 45 -7.44 5.13 -5.69
C PHE A 45 -6.50 3.92 -5.73
N ILE A 46 -6.57 3.11 -6.78
CA ILE A 46 -5.62 2.02 -6.98
C ILE A 46 -4.22 2.60 -7.16
N VAL A 47 -4.10 3.68 -7.95
CA VAL A 47 -2.84 4.39 -8.16
C VAL A 47 -2.33 5.03 -6.86
N GLU A 48 -3.18 5.70 -6.07
CA GLU A 48 -2.80 6.21 -4.75
C GLU A 48 -2.28 5.08 -3.84
N GLY A 49 -3.00 3.95 -3.79
CA GLY A 49 -2.58 2.78 -3.03
C GLY A 49 -1.22 2.24 -3.47
N MET A 50 -0.99 2.10 -4.78
CA MET A 50 0.29 1.66 -5.33
C MET A 50 1.44 2.62 -4.97
N ILE A 51 1.21 3.94 -5.05
CA ILE A 51 2.21 4.96 -4.69
C ILE A 51 2.56 4.85 -3.20
N ILE A 52 1.56 4.76 -2.32
CA ILE A 52 1.78 4.57 -0.88
C ILE A 52 2.54 3.27 -0.62
N GLY A 53 2.20 2.20 -1.34
CA GLY A 53 2.88 0.91 -1.27
C GLY A 53 4.34 0.96 -1.69
N LEU A 54 4.65 1.63 -2.80
CA LEU A 54 6.03 1.84 -3.27
C LEU A 54 6.86 2.65 -2.29
N ILE A 55 6.31 3.75 -1.76
CA ILE A 55 6.98 4.57 -0.74
C ILE A 55 7.25 3.73 0.52
N SER A 56 6.28 2.94 0.96
CA SER A 56 6.42 2.05 2.11
C SER A 56 7.52 1.00 1.89
N GLY A 57 7.57 0.39 0.70
CA GLY A 57 8.61 -0.57 0.34
C GLY A 57 10.00 0.05 0.30
N ALA A 58 10.12 1.27 -0.25
CA ALA A 58 11.38 2.02 -0.30
C ALA A 58 11.87 2.38 1.11
N VAL A 59 10.98 2.91 1.96
CA VAL A 59 11.30 3.26 3.35
C VAL A 59 11.69 2.02 4.15
N SER A 60 10.92 0.93 4.03
CA SER A 60 11.20 -0.32 4.75
C SER A 60 12.55 -0.93 4.33
N SER A 61 12.84 -0.96 3.03
CA SER A 61 14.15 -1.38 2.51
C SER A 61 15.28 -0.49 3.03
N GLY A 62 15.09 0.84 3.03
CA GLY A 62 16.08 1.78 3.55
C GLY A 62 16.39 1.55 5.03
N ILE A 63 15.36 1.36 5.85
CA ILE A 63 15.51 1.05 7.27
C ILE A 63 16.25 -0.28 7.45
N LEU A 64 15.90 -1.32 6.68
CA LEU A 64 16.58 -2.62 6.75
C LEU A 64 18.08 -2.50 6.47
N HIS A 65 18.46 -1.71 5.44
CA HIS A 65 19.86 -1.47 5.11
C HIS A 65 20.62 -0.74 6.23
N LEU A 66 20.02 0.30 6.81
CA LEU A 66 20.61 1.06 7.91
C LEU A 66 20.78 0.21 9.16
N LEU A 67 19.74 -0.56 9.53
CA LEU A 67 19.76 -1.43 10.71
C LEU A 67 20.79 -2.54 10.55
N TYR A 68 20.82 -3.20 9.38
CA TYR A 68 21.78 -4.26 9.10
C TYR A 68 23.23 -3.75 9.15
N GLY A 69 23.51 -2.61 8.51
CA GLY A 69 24.85 -2.01 8.53
C GLY A 69 25.32 -1.61 9.93
N SER A 70 24.39 -1.17 10.79
CA SER A 70 24.69 -0.80 12.18
C SER A 70 24.91 -2.04 13.05
N LEU A 71 24.08 -3.07 12.90
CA LEU A 71 24.21 -4.33 13.65
C LEU A 71 25.49 -5.07 13.33
N THR A 72 25.84 -5.21 12.04
CA THR A 72 27.07 -5.92 11.66
C THR A 72 28.30 -5.20 12.20
N ARG A 73 28.36 -3.86 12.13
CA ARG A 73 29.48 -3.10 12.71
C ARG A 73 29.68 -3.37 14.21
N THR A 74 28.59 -3.50 14.98
CA THR A 74 28.64 -3.77 16.43
C THR A 74 28.88 -5.24 16.76
N ILE A 75 28.41 -6.18 15.95
CA ILE A 75 28.56 -7.62 16.22
C ILE A 75 29.95 -8.12 15.84
N THR A 76 30.51 -7.62 14.72
CA THR A 76 31.84 -8.04 14.24
C THR A 76 32.97 -7.59 15.17
N SER A 77 32.73 -6.60 16.05
CA SER A 77 33.71 -6.19 17.08
C SER A 77 33.73 -7.10 18.31
N ILE A 78 32.72 -7.95 18.49
CA ILE A 78 32.57 -8.84 19.66
C ILE A 78 32.78 -10.31 19.26
N VAL A 79 32.34 -10.71 18.06
CA VAL A 79 32.39 -12.08 17.57
C VAL A 79 32.88 -12.07 16.12
N HIS A 80 33.84 -12.94 15.76
CA HIS A 80 34.28 -13.16 14.37
C HIS A 80 33.18 -13.88 13.55
N PHE A 81 32.03 -13.24 13.43
CA PHE A 81 30.93 -13.69 12.60
C PHE A 81 31.20 -13.25 11.17
N SER A 82 31.22 -14.19 10.22
CA SER A 82 31.34 -13.86 8.80
C SER A 82 30.01 -13.27 8.32
N PRO A 83 29.93 -11.98 7.95
CA PRO A 83 28.69 -11.40 7.47
C PRO A 83 28.33 -11.97 6.09
N ILE A 84 27.06 -12.29 5.88
CA ILE A 84 26.55 -12.60 4.54
C ILE A 84 26.77 -11.37 3.66
N ALA A 85 27.34 -11.56 2.47
CA ALA A 85 27.62 -10.49 1.52
C ALA A 85 26.33 -9.79 1.06
N MET A 86 25.92 -8.76 1.80
CA MET A 86 24.66 -8.04 1.59
C MET A 86 24.66 -7.21 0.29
N SER A 87 25.83 -7.01 -0.32
CA SER A 87 25.99 -6.31 -1.60
C SER A 87 25.29 -7.01 -2.78
N ALA A 88 25.27 -8.35 -2.80
CA ALA A 88 24.63 -9.11 -3.87
C ALA A 88 23.12 -9.31 -3.63
N LEU A 89 22.67 -9.24 -2.38
CA LEU A 89 21.28 -9.51 -2.00
C LEU A 89 20.43 -8.23 -1.86
N SER A 90 21.07 -7.07 -1.64
CA SER A 90 20.44 -5.76 -1.48
C SER A 90 19.42 -5.45 -2.56
N GLY A 91 19.81 -5.50 -3.84
CA GLY A 91 18.94 -5.17 -4.95
C GLY A 91 17.72 -6.10 -5.06
N ARG A 92 17.90 -7.40 -4.79
CA ARG A 92 16.80 -8.38 -4.79
C ARG A 92 15.83 -8.14 -3.63
N LEU A 93 16.35 -7.83 -2.45
CA LEU A 93 15.52 -7.50 -1.29
C LEU A 93 14.76 -6.21 -1.54
N THR A 94 15.41 -5.12 -1.94
CA THR A 94 14.74 -3.85 -2.25
C THR A 94 13.63 -4.05 -3.29
N ALA A 95 13.90 -4.79 -4.37
CA ALA A 95 12.88 -5.11 -5.36
C ALA A 95 11.72 -5.92 -4.76
N ALA A 96 11.99 -6.91 -3.91
CA ALA A 96 10.96 -7.68 -3.22
C ALA A 96 10.10 -6.82 -2.29
N PHE A 97 10.70 -5.90 -1.53
CA PHE A 97 9.98 -4.96 -0.67
C PHE A 97 9.12 -3.97 -1.47
N LEU A 98 9.63 -3.45 -2.59
CA LEU A 98 8.87 -2.58 -3.49
C LEU A 98 7.68 -3.32 -4.13
N LEU A 99 7.90 -4.53 -4.63
CA LEU A 99 6.84 -5.35 -5.21
C LEU A 99 5.79 -5.73 -4.16
N ALA A 100 6.22 -6.18 -2.99
CA ALA A 100 5.30 -6.51 -1.90
C ALA A 100 4.50 -5.28 -1.44
N GLY A 101 5.15 -4.13 -1.24
CA GLY A 101 4.50 -2.88 -0.88
C GLY A 101 3.50 -2.43 -1.93
N CYS A 102 3.88 -2.45 -3.22
CA CYS A 102 3.00 -2.13 -4.33
C CYS A 102 1.78 -3.05 -4.40
N LEU A 103 1.98 -4.37 -4.25
CA LEU A 103 0.89 -5.35 -4.24
C LEU A 103 -0.04 -5.11 -3.05
N PHE A 104 0.50 -4.88 -1.86
CA PHE A 104 -0.31 -4.57 -0.66
C PHE A 104 -1.10 -3.27 -0.82
N GLY A 105 -0.49 -2.23 -1.39
CA GLY A 105 -1.14 -0.96 -1.69
C GLY A 105 -2.26 -1.08 -2.73
N ALA A 106 -1.99 -1.80 -3.82
CA ALA A 106 -2.98 -2.08 -4.86
C ALA A 106 -4.15 -2.91 -4.33
N LEU A 107 -3.87 -4.00 -3.62
CA LEU A 107 -4.89 -4.87 -3.01
C LEU A 107 -5.72 -4.10 -1.98
N GLY A 108 -5.09 -3.27 -1.15
CA GLY A 108 -5.77 -2.37 -0.22
C GLY A 108 -6.76 -1.47 -0.95
N GLY A 109 -6.31 -0.76 -1.99
CA GLY A 109 -7.17 0.12 -2.80
C GLY A 109 -8.35 -0.60 -3.46
N ILE A 110 -8.10 -1.77 -4.06
CA ILE A 110 -9.14 -2.58 -4.72
C ILE A 110 -10.18 -3.08 -3.71
N ILE A 111 -9.75 -3.61 -2.58
CA ILE A 111 -10.64 -4.16 -1.53
C ILE A 111 -11.49 -3.05 -0.92
N SER A 112 -10.90 -1.88 -0.63
CA SER A 112 -11.60 -0.76 0.00
C SER A 112 -12.73 -0.22 -0.86
N ILE A 113 -12.49 -0.04 -2.16
CA ILE A 113 -13.53 0.40 -3.09
C ILE A 113 -14.58 -0.68 -3.31
N GLY A 114 -14.17 -1.93 -3.52
CA GLY A 114 -15.09 -3.04 -3.80
C GLY A 114 -16.16 -3.19 -2.71
N ARG A 115 -15.80 -2.91 -1.45
CA ARG A 115 -16.75 -2.90 -0.33
C ARG A 115 -17.62 -1.66 -0.26
N TYR A 116 -17.15 -0.50 -0.73
CA TYR A 116 -17.93 0.75 -0.77
C TYR A 116 -19.01 0.71 -1.86
N LEU A 117 -18.61 0.40 -3.10
CA LEU A 117 -19.54 0.33 -4.24
C LEU A 117 -20.58 -0.78 -4.11
N LYS A 118 -20.24 -1.92 -3.49
CA LYS A 118 -21.20 -3.03 -3.27
C LYS A 118 -22.23 -2.73 -2.17
N LYS A 119 -21.96 -1.77 -1.28
CA LYS A 119 -22.85 -1.48 -0.13
C LYS A 119 -23.74 -0.26 -0.35
N GLU A 120 -23.34 0.69 -1.21
CA GLU A 120 -24.09 1.91 -1.50
C GLU A 120 -24.54 2.03 -2.98
N GLY A 121 -24.18 1.07 -3.85
CA GLY A 121 -24.68 1.02 -5.24
C GLY A 121 -26.20 0.83 -5.38
N GLY A 122 -26.92 0.65 -4.27
CA GLY A 122 -28.39 0.68 -4.21
C GLY A 122 -28.99 2.01 -3.71
N GLU A 123 -28.20 2.90 -3.08
CA GLU A 123 -28.70 4.17 -2.54
C GLU A 123 -28.21 5.41 -3.31
N ILE A 124 -27.16 5.28 -4.15
CA ILE A 124 -26.66 6.40 -4.96
C ILE A 124 -27.47 6.56 -6.28
N VAL A 125 -28.35 5.61 -6.61
CA VAL A 125 -29.21 5.65 -7.81
C VAL A 125 -30.68 5.98 -7.47
N ASP A 126 -31.00 6.21 -6.19
CA ASP A 126 -32.36 6.50 -5.74
C ASP A 126 -32.47 7.95 -5.25
N TRP A 127 -32.18 8.89 -6.17
CA TRP A 127 -32.71 10.26 -6.23
C TRP A 127 -32.75 10.72 -7.69
#